data_AF-A0A453NUS9-F1
#
_entry.id   AF-A0A453NUS9-F1
#
_cell.length_a   1.000
_cell.length_b   1.000
_cell.length_c   1.000
_cell.angle_alpha   90.00
_cell.angle_beta   90.00
_cell.angle_gamma   90.00
#
_symmetry.space_group_name_H-M   'P 1'
#
loop_
_entity.id
_entity.type
_entity.pdbx_description
1 polymer ?
#
loop_
_entity_poly.entity_id
_entity_poly.type
_entity_poly.pdbx_seq_one_letter_code
_entity_poly.pdbx_strand_id
1 'polypeptide(L)'
;KEIKRRKRHRRKQYVDQEPCIMRGVYFKNMKWQAAIKVDKKQIHLGTVGTQDEAARLYDRAAFMCGREPNFELSEEEKNELVKYTWDDFLAITRNTITSKSETCHEVFC
;
A
#
# COMPACT_ATOMS: atom_id res chain seq x y z
N LYS A 1 -13.89 -37.08 -3.62
CA LYS A 1 -14.21 -35.80 -2.95
C LYS A 1 -13.64 -34.67 -3.81
N GLU A 2 -14.46 -34.06 -4.65
CA GLU A 2 -14.00 -33.13 -5.69
C GLU A 2 -14.01 -31.70 -5.16
N ILE A 3 -12.85 -31.05 -5.18
CA ILE A 3 -12.66 -29.69 -4.65
C ILE A 3 -13.28 -28.71 -5.66
N LYS A 4 -14.50 -28.24 -5.38
CA LYS A 4 -15.17 -27.20 -6.18
C LYS A 4 -14.37 -25.90 -6.14
N ARG A 5 -13.55 -25.66 -7.18
CA ARG A 5 -12.86 -24.39 -7.43
C ARG A 5 -13.90 -23.29 -7.65
N ARG A 6 -14.07 -22.39 -6.67
CA ARG A 6 -14.93 -21.19 -6.80
C ARG A 6 -14.45 -20.36 -8.00
N LYS A 7 -15.35 -20.15 -8.98
CA LYS A 7 -15.13 -19.26 -10.12
C LYS A 7 -14.93 -17.83 -9.61
N ARG A 8 -13.73 -17.30 -9.78
CA ARG A 8 -13.41 -15.90 -9.49
C ARG A 8 -14.11 -15.04 -10.56
N HIS A 9 -15.08 -14.22 -10.15
CA HIS A 9 -15.64 -13.18 -11.02
C HIS A 9 -14.49 -12.34 -11.59
N ARG A 10 -14.32 -12.39 -12.91
CA ARG A 10 -13.38 -11.55 -13.67
C ARG A 10 -13.83 -10.10 -13.49
N ARG A 11 -13.16 -9.36 -12.60
CA ARG A 11 -13.43 -7.93 -12.42
C ARG A 11 -13.02 -7.20 -13.70
N LYS A 12 -13.93 -6.34 -14.15
CA LYS A 12 -13.95 -5.55 -15.39
C LYS A 12 -12.59 -4.88 -15.64
N GLN A 13 -12.09 -5.03 -16.86
CA GLN A 13 -10.88 -4.41 -17.38
C GLN A 13 -11.08 -2.89 -17.41
N TYR A 14 -10.31 -2.17 -16.59
CA TYR A 14 -10.20 -0.72 -16.68
C TYR A 14 -9.15 -0.44 -17.77
N VAL A 15 -9.62 0.23 -18.82
CA VAL A 15 -8.91 0.53 -20.06
C VAL A 15 -8.01 1.75 -19.79
N ASP A 16 -6.75 1.69 -20.20
CA ASP A 16 -5.78 2.81 -20.25
C ASP A 16 -5.49 3.55 -18.93
N GLN A 17 -5.01 2.84 -17.91
CA GLN A 17 -4.07 3.44 -16.97
C GLN A 17 -2.69 2.87 -17.32
N GLU A 18 -1.72 3.74 -17.63
CA GLU A 18 -0.32 3.34 -17.78
C GLU A 18 0.03 2.28 -16.73
N PRO A 19 0.73 1.19 -17.10
CA PRO A 19 1.02 0.13 -16.16
C PRO A 19 1.67 0.76 -14.93
N CYS A 20 1.02 0.68 -13.77
CA CYS A 20 1.65 1.13 -12.53
C CYS A 20 2.89 0.23 -12.34
N ILE A 21 4.06 0.77 -12.68
CA ILE A 21 5.32 0.02 -12.74
C ILE A 21 5.67 -0.52 -11.34
N MET A 22 5.18 0.14 -10.29
CA MET A 22 5.57 -0.10 -8.91
C MET A 22 4.62 -1.05 -8.18
N ARG A 23 5.19 -2.06 -7.53
CA ARG A 23 4.42 -3.08 -6.80
C ARG A 23 3.69 -2.45 -5.62
N GLY A 24 2.43 -2.85 -5.44
CA GLY A 24 1.61 -2.42 -4.30
C GLY A 24 1.13 -0.97 -4.36
N VAL A 25 1.33 -0.30 -5.50
CA VAL A 25 0.85 1.05 -5.76
C VAL A 25 -0.33 1.01 -6.73
N TYR A 26 -1.40 1.75 -6.41
CA TYR A 26 -2.65 1.78 -7.14
C TYR A 26 -3.04 3.23 -7.41
N PHE A 27 -3.35 3.57 -8.66
CA PHE A 27 -3.88 4.89 -8.99
C PHE A 27 -5.41 4.86 -8.99
N LYS A 28 -6.05 5.54 -8.04
CA LYS A 28 -7.50 5.56 -7.89
C LYS A 28 -7.99 6.94 -7.47
N ASN A 29 -9.05 7.43 -8.12
CA ASN A 29 -9.65 8.75 -7.91
C ASN A 29 -8.62 9.90 -8.02
N MET A 30 -7.74 9.84 -9.03
CA MET A 30 -6.64 10.78 -9.23
C MET A 30 -5.62 10.86 -8.07
N LYS A 31 -5.62 9.86 -7.17
CA LYS A 31 -4.70 9.75 -6.05
C LYS A 31 -3.94 8.44 -6.11
N TRP A 32 -2.69 8.47 -5.67
CA TRP A 32 -1.84 7.28 -5.59
C TRP A 32 -2.01 6.63 -4.22
N GLN A 33 -2.25 5.32 -4.22
CA GLN A 33 -2.58 4.56 -3.02
C GLN A 33 -1.59 3.42 -2.86
N ALA A 34 -1.01 3.30 -1.66
CA ALA A 34 -0.15 2.19 -1.31
C ALA A 34 -0.94 1.16 -0.51
N ALA A 35 -0.91 -0.10 -0.93
CA ALA A 35 -1.52 -1.19 -0.19
C ALA A 35 -0.72 -2.48 -0.31
N ILE A 36 -0.63 -3.21 0.80
CA ILE A 36 0.12 -4.46 0.90
C ILE A 36 -0.80 -5.60 1.30
N LYS A 37 -0.51 -6.80 0.78
CA LYS A 37 -1.26 -8.01 1.10
C LYS A 37 -0.49 -8.85 2.11
N VAL A 38 -0.97 -8.96 3.35
CA VAL A 38 -0.36 -9.74 4.43
C VAL A 38 -1.37 -10.78 4.91
N ASP A 39 -0.98 -12.06 5.02
CA ASP A 39 -1.86 -13.15 5.46
C ASP A 39 -3.23 -13.21 4.78
N LYS A 40 -3.25 -13.05 3.45
CA LYS A 40 -4.46 -13.00 2.60
C LYS A 40 -5.37 -11.79 2.84
N LYS A 41 -5.05 -10.92 3.80
CA LYS A 41 -5.72 -9.63 4.03
C LYS A 41 -5.02 -8.54 3.22
N GLN A 42 -5.79 -7.63 2.64
CA GLN A 42 -5.26 -6.43 2.00
C GLN A 42 -5.30 -5.30 3.03
N ILE A 43 -4.14 -4.71 3.30
CA ILE A 43 -3.97 -3.61 4.24
C ILE A 43 -3.68 -2.37 3.43
N HIS A 44 -4.54 -1.35 3.58
CA HIS A 44 -4.31 -0.03 3.02
C HIS A 44 -3.27 0.70 3.88
N LEU A 45 -2.16 1.07 3.27
CA LEU A 45 -1.09 1.78 3.96
C LEU A 45 -1.37 3.28 3.96
N GLY A 46 -1.73 3.84 2.80
CA GLY A 46 -1.98 5.28 2.70
C GLY A 46 -2.34 5.75 1.30
N THR A 47 -2.76 7.01 1.23
CA THR A 47 -3.10 7.71 -0.01
C THR A 47 -2.24 8.97 -0.09
N VAL A 48 -1.52 9.14 -1.19
CA VAL A 48 -0.55 10.21 -1.43
C VAL A 48 -0.77 10.85 -2.81
N GLY A 49 -0.11 11.98 -3.04
CA GLY A 49 -0.23 12.74 -4.28
C GLY A 49 0.62 12.20 -5.44
N THR A 50 1.67 11.41 -5.15
CA THR A 50 2.66 10.96 -6.14
C THR A 50 2.89 9.45 -6.08
N GLN A 51 3.33 8.88 -7.21
CA GLN A 51 3.61 7.45 -7.32
C GLN A 51 4.82 7.05 -6.46
N ASP A 52 5.89 7.83 -6.47
CA ASP A 52 7.12 7.57 -5.72
C ASP A 52 6.89 7.53 -4.21
N GLU A 53 6.11 8.46 -3.66
CA GLU A 53 5.76 8.43 -2.23
C GLU A 53 4.98 7.16 -1.87
N ALA A 54 4.07 6.73 -2.75
CA ALA A 54 3.28 5.52 -2.53
C ALA A 54 4.16 4.27 -2.55
N ALA A 55 5.12 4.22 -3.49
CA ALA A 55 6.05 3.12 -3.61
C ALA A 55 7.00 3.03 -2.41
N ARG A 56 7.56 4.16 -1.96
CA ARG A 56 8.37 4.19 -0.72
C ARG A 56 7.58 3.70 0.49
N LEU A 57 6.31 4.11 0.59
CA LEU A 57 5.45 3.66 1.69
C LEU A 57 5.22 2.14 1.64
N TYR A 58 5.01 1.60 0.43
CA TYR A 58 4.93 0.16 0.22
C TYR A 58 6.24 -0.54 0.58
N ASP A 59 7.40 0.02 0.23
CA ASP A 59 8.70 -0.58 0.46
C ASP A 59 9.01 -0.74 1.95
N ARG A 60 8.66 0.26 2.76
CA ARG A 60 8.75 0.17 4.23
C ARG A 60 7.92 -0.99 4.77
N ALA A 61 6.70 -1.13 4.27
CA ALA A 61 5.81 -2.24 4.65
C ALA A 61 6.30 -3.60 4.12
N ALA A 62 6.85 -3.62 2.90
CA ALA A 62 7.41 -4.82 2.27
C ALA A 62 8.60 -5.33 3.09
N PHE A 63 9.48 -4.43 3.50
CA PHE A 63 10.62 -4.74 4.36
C PHE A 63 10.19 -5.38 5.68
N MET A 64 9.21 -4.79 6.38
CA MET A 64 8.66 -5.40 7.61
C MET A 64 8.00 -6.76 7.38
N CYS A 65 7.42 -6.98 6.19
CA CYS A 65 6.84 -8.26 5.79
C CYS A 65 7.87 -9.28 5.25
N GLY A 66 9.16 -8.94 5.21
CA GLY A 66 10.21 -9.78 4.61
C GLY A 66 10.06 -9.96 3.09
N ARG A 67 9.51 -8.95 2.40
CA ARG A 67 9.36 -8.91 0.94
C ARG A 67 10.37 -7.99 0.29
N GLU A 68 10.59 -8.22 -1.00
CA GLU A 68 11.42 -7.38 -1.85
C GLU A 68 10.79 -5.99 -2.05
N PRO A 69 11.46 -4.90 -1.60
CA PRO A 69 11.02 -3.54 -1.87
C PRO A 69 11.28 -3.15 -3.35
N ASN A 70 10.59 -2.14 -3.85
CA ASN A 70 10.81 -1.56 -5.18
C ASN A 70 12.07 -0.69 -5.23
N PHE A 71 12.36 0.01 -4.14
CA PHE A 71 13.55 0.84 -3.96
C PHE A 71 14.49 0.29 -2.87
N GLU A 72 15.78 0.60 -2.99
CA GLU A 72 16.74 0.33 -1.93
C GLU A 72 16.49 1.27 -0.74
N LEU A 73 15.91 0.74 0.33
CA LEU A 73 15.81 1.43 1.61
C LEU A 73 17.21 1.58 2.22
N SER A 74 17.51 2.78 2.71
CA SER A 74 18.75 3.03 3.44
C SER A 74 18.81 2.20 4.72
N GLU A 75 20.01 1.91 5.21
CA GLU A 75 20.18 1.17 6.47
C GLU A 75 19.54 1.91 7.65
N GLU A 76 19.51 3.24 7.61
CA GLU A 76 18.84 4.08 8.60
C GLU A 76 17.32 3.82 8.61
N GLU A 77 16.65 3.86 7.46
CA GLU A 77 15.22 3.57 7.36
C GLU A 77 14.91 2.14 7.82
N LYS A 78 15.76 1.17 7.45
CA LYS A 78 15.62 -0.22 7.92
C LYS A 78 15.73 -0.31 9.44
N ASN A 79 16.74 0.35 10.03
CA ASN A 79 16.96 0.37 11.46
C ASN A 79 15.82 1.06 12.22
N GLU A 80 15.21 2.08 11.64
CA GLU A 80 14.00 2.69 12.19
C GLU A 80 12.81 1.73 12.13
N LEU A 81 12.57 1.08 11.00
CA LEU A 81 11.44 0.16 10.83
C LEU A 81 11.54 -1.07 11.75
N VAL A 82 12.75 -1.56 12.03
CA VAL A 82 12.97 -2.68 12.97
C VAL A 82 12.63 -2.30 14.41
N LYS A 83 12.68 -1.01 14.79
CA LYS A 83 12.31 -0.57 16.14
C LYS A 83 10.81 -0.61 16.40
N TYR A 84 9.98 -0.61 15.35
CA TYR A 84 8.53 -0.57 15.46
C TYR A 84 7.92 -1.95 15.21
N THR A 85 6.83 -2.26 15.90
CA THR A 85 6.01 -3.42 15.55
C THR A 85 5.17 -3.12 14.30
N TRP A 86 4.66 -4.17 13.64
CA TRP A 86 3.79 -4.01 12.48
C TRP A 86 2.56 -3.14 12.79
N ASP A 87 1.96 -3.30 13.97
CA ASP A 87 0.82 -2.49 14.40
C ASP A 87 1.20 -1.04 14.68
N ASP A 88 2.36 -0.79 15.29
CA ASP A 88 2.88 0.58 15.50
C ASP A 88 3.15 1.28 14.16
N PHE A 89 3.78 0.57 13.22
CA PHE A 89 4.03 1.09 11.88
C PHE A 89 2.72 1.46 11.16
N LEU A 90 1.69 0.62 11.26
CA LEU A 90 0.38 0.93 10.69
C LEU A 90 -0.28 2.12 11.38
N ALA A 91 -0.15 2.25 12.71
CA ALA A 91 -0.68 3.38 13.45
C ALA A 91 0.02 4.69 13.05
N ILE A 92 1.35 4.70 13.02
CA ILE A 92 2.15 5.87 12.60
C ILE A 92 1.83 6.26 11.16
N THR A 93 1.76 5.27 10.27
CA THR A 93 1.43 5.52 8.86
C THR A 93 0.04 6.13 8.73
N ARG A 94 -0.97 5.54 9.40
CA ARG A 94 -2.34 6.08 9.40
C ARG A 94 -2.36 7.50 9.94
N ASN A 95 -1.70 7.76 11.07
CA ASN A 95 -1.64 9.09 11.69
C ASN A 95 -0.99 10.11 10.75
N THR A 96 0.11 9.74 10.09
CA THR A 96 0.82 10.61 9.15
C THR A 96 -0.07 10.99 7.98
N ILE A 97 -0.85 10.04 7.46
CA ILE A 97 -1.80 10.30 6.37
C ILE A 97 -3.00 11.10 6.86
N THR A 98 -3.57 10.78 8.03
CA THR A 98 -4.73 11.50 8.59
C THR A 98 -4.40 12.96 8.87
N SER A 99 -3.25 13.23 9.48
CA SER A 99 -2.75 14.60 9.74
C SER A 99 -2.42 15.36 8.45
N LYS A 100 -2.03 14.67 7.38
CA LYS A 100 -1.89 15.28 6.04
C LYS A 100 -3.23 15.48 5.33
N SER A 101 -4.26 14.72 5.73
CA SER A 101 -5.58 14.66 5.09
C SER A 101 -6.69 15.45 5.79
N GLU A 102 -6.41 16.19 6.87
CA GLU A 102 -7.36 17.19 7.41
C GLU A 102 -7.77 18.25 6.37
N THR A 103 -7.07 18.33 5.23
CA THR A 103 -7.43 19.13 4.06
C THR A 103 -8.22 18.38 2.97
N CYS A 104 -8.57 17.11 3.16
CA CYS A 104 -9.13 16.27 2.08
C CYS A 104 -10.18 15.25 2.55
N HIS A 105 -10.85 15.52 3.67
CA HIS A 105 -11.93 14.68 4.16
C HIS A 105 -13.29 15.20 3.69
N GLU A 106 -13.58 15.02 2.40
CA GLU A 106 -14.96 14.83 1.94
C GLU A 106 -14.95 13.90 0.74
N VAL A 107 -16.06 13.20 0.55
CA VAL A 107 -16.34 12.22 -0.50
C VAL A 107 -15.84 10.80 -0.23
N PHE A 108 -16.46 10.16 0.77
CA PHE A 108 -17.10 8.86 0.54
C PHE A 108 -18.34 8.71 1.47
N CYS A 109 -19.50 9.14 0.97
CA CYS A 109 -20.82 8.59 1.32
C CYS A 109 -21.46 8.15 0.00
#